data_AF-A0A7X5X7M7-F1
#
_entry.id   AF-A0A7X5X7M7-F1
#
_cell.length_a   1.000
_cell.length_b   1.000
_cell.length_c   1.000
_cell.angle_alpha   90.00
_cell.angle_beta   90.00
_cell.angle_gamma   90.00
#
_symmetry.space_group_name_H-M   'P 1'
#
loop_
_entity.id
_entity.type
_entity.pdbx_description
1 polymer ?
#
loop_
_entity_poly.entity_id
_entity_poly.type
_entity_poly.pdbx_seq_one_letter_code
_entity_poly.pdbx_strand_id
1 'polypeptide(L)'
;MTLLIADTGIEDPDLWRFADDTSRLLGVPLTKVADGRTPWELFRDKRFLGNDRITPCTVWLKQKPCRKWMKVNAPVGDSIVYIGIEKTTRDRARIPAIARNWRPWRVQFPLCNRWMPELSKEESKAQLMDLSRWYGIEPPRLYALGYEHNNCGGTCVRAGQKQWKLTLDKLPERFAEAERQEASLRELLGDVTILRERRQGVAYSLPLSRLRRRHEAAVAFTAAAQETS
;
A
#
# COMPACT_ATOMS: atom_id res chain seq x y z
N MET A 1 8.03 -16.09 -18.19
CA MET A 1 7.68 -15.42 -16.91
C MET A 1 7.21 -14.01 -17.22
N THR A 2 6.26 -13.47 -16.45
CA THR A 2 5.75 -12.09 -16.63
C THR A 2 5.79 -11.36 -15.30
N LEU A 3 6.32 -10.14 -15.29
CA LEU A 3 6.26 -9.23 -14.15
C LEU A 3 5.08 -8.28 -14.34
N LEU A 4 3.93 -8.61 -13.76
CA LEU A 4 2.70 -7.83 -13.91
C LEU A 4 2.49 -6.90 -12.71
N ILE A 5 2.43 -5.59 -12.94
CA ILE A 5 2.19 -4.57 -11.91
C ILE A 5 1.05 -3.65 -12.30
N ALA A 6 0.22 -3.29 -11.33
CA ALA A 6 -0.86 -2.32 -11.50
C ALA A 6 -0.42 -0.93 -11.01
N ASP A 7 -0.38 0.02 -11.93
CA ASP A 7 -0.14 1.43 -11.66
C ASP A 7 -1.42 2.09 -11.18
N THR A 8 -1.40 2.58 -9.93
CA THR A 8 -2.54 3.30 -9.35
C THR A 8 -2.45 4.81 -9.53
N GLY A 9 -1.42 5.33 -10.19
CA GLY A 9 -1.22 6.76 -10.45
C GLY A 9 -0.74 7.57 -9.24
N ILE A 10 -0.57 6.95 -8.07
CA ILE A 10 -0.07 7.61 -6.84
C ILE A 10 1.06 6.83 -6.16
N GLU A 11 1.70 5.92 -6.88
CA GLU A 11 2.83 5.18 -6.33
C GLU A 11 4.05 6.10 -6.12
N ASP A 12 4.96 5.69 -5.25
CA ASP A 12 6.22 6.42 -5.10
C ASP A 12 7.03 6.33 -6.40
N PRO A 13 7.65 7.43 -6.91
CA PRO A 13 8.51 7.34 -8.09
C PRO A 13 9.62 6.28 -7.96
N ASP A 14 10.14 6.08 -6.75
CA ASP A 14 11.17 5.08 -6.48
C ASP A 14 10.67 3.62 -6.61
N LEU A 15 9.35 3.38 -6.57
CA LEU A 15 8.79 2.08 -6.91
C LEU A 15 9.18 1.68 -8.33
N TRP A 16 9.16 2.63 -9.27
CA TRP A 16 9.44 2.34 -10.67
C TRP A 16 10.91 2.03 -10.90
N ARG A 17 11.82 2.76 -10.23
CA ARG A 17 13.24 2.36 -10.18
C ARG A 17 13.38 0.91 -9.69
N PHE A 18 12.81 0.58 -8.53
CA PHE A 18 12.89 -0.78 -7.97
C PHE A 18 12.32 -1.85 -8.92
N ALA A 19 11.20 -1.56 -9.58
CA ALA A 19 10.57 -2.46 -10.54
C ALA A 19 11.43 -2.66 -11.80
N ASP A 20 12.05 -1.60 -12.31
CA ASP A 20 12.94 -1.64 -13.47
C ASP A 20 14.25 -2.37 -13.14
N ASP A 21 14.83 -2.14 -11.96
CA ASP A 21 16.01 -2.86 -11.46
C ASP A 21 15.72 -4.38 -11.36
N THR A 22 14.56 -4.74 -10.83
CA THR A 22 14.11 -6.14 -10.73
C THR A 22 13.84 -6.75 -12.10
N SER A 23 13.25 -5.98 -13.03
CA SER A 23 13.01 -6.40 -14.42
C SER A 23 14.33 -6.73 -15.13
N ARG A 24 15.36 -5.88 -14.96
CA ARG A 24 16.70 -6.10 -15.51
C ARG A 24 17.38 -7.32 -14.91
N LEU A 25 17.33 -7.49 -13.58
CA LEU A 25 17.89 -8.66 -12.90
C LEU A 25 17.29 -9.97 -13.43
N LEU A 26 15.97 -9.99 -13.65
CA LEU A 26 15.26 -11.20 -14.09
C LEU A 26 15.29 -11.41 -15.60
N GLY A 27 15.76 -10.44 -16.39
CA GLY A 27 15.74 -10.49 -17.86
C GLY A 27 14.33 -10.53 -18.44
N VAL A 28 13.33 -10.03 -17.72
CA VAL A 28 11.90 -10.05 -18.12
C VAL A 28 11.34 -8.65 -18.07
N PRO A 29 10.72 -8.14 -19.15
CA PRO A 29 10.18 -6.78 -19.18
C PRO A 29 9.05 -6.59 -18.17
N LEU A 30 9.01 -5.41 -17.56
CA LEU A 30 7.91 -5.00 -16.69
C LEU A 30 6.63 -4.79 -17.50
N THR A 31 5.59 -5.56 -17.17
CA THR A 31 4.25 -5.40 -17.72
C THR A 31 3.42 -4.53 -16.80
N LYS A 32 3.32 -3.24 -17.14
CA LYS A 32 2.53 -2.27 -16.39
C LYS A 32 1.11 -2.17 -16.94
N VAL A 33 0.11 -2.31 -16.07
CA VAL A 33 -1.31 -2.10 -16.40
C VAL A 33 -1.86 -0.98 -15.54
N ALA A 34 -2.84 -0.24 -16.04
CA ALA A 34 -3.48 0.84 -15.30
C ALA A 34 -4.98 0.86 -15.58
N ASP A 35 -5.76 1.31 -14.60
CA ASP A 35 -7.15 1.73 -14.81
C ASP A 35 -7.21 3.14 -15.43
N GLY A 36 -6.17 3.95 -15.23
CA GLY A 36 -6.05 5.33 -15.72
C GLY A 36 -6.45 6.38 -14.68
N ARG A 37 -7.23 6.00 -13.67
CA ARG A 37 -7.58 6.87 -12.53
C ARG A 37 -6.64 6.67 -11.34
N THR A 38 -6.51 7.74 -10.57
CA THR A 38 -6.00 7.73 -9.19
C THR A 38 -7.06 7.21 -8.20
N PRO A 39 -6.67 6.86 -6.96
CA PRO A 39 -7.65 6.52 -5.92
C PRO A 39 -8.64 7.65 -5.64
N TRP A 40 -8.19 8.91 -5.68
CA TRP A 40 -9.06 10.07 -5.39
C TRP A 40 -10.13 10.26 -6.47
N GLU A 41 -9.77 10.13 -7.75
CA GLU A 41 -10.73 10.14 -8.86
C GLU A 41 -11.71 8.97 -8.77
N LEU A 42 -11.23 7.77 -8.43
CA LEU A 42 -12.09 6.62 -8.20
C LEU A 42 -13.07 6.85 -7.04
N PHE A 43 -12.62 7.43 -5.93
CA PHE A 43 -13.47 7.72 -4.77
C PHE A 43 -14.56 8.73 -5.12
N ARG A 44 -14.23 9.74 -5.95
CA ARG A 44 -15.20 10.70 -6.49
C ARG A 44 -16.22 10.01 -7.41
N ASP A 45 -15.76 9.21 -8.37
CA ASP A 45 -16.62 8.42 -9.29
C ASP A 45 -17.58 7.51 -8.53
N LYS A 46 -17.08 6.84 -7.48
CA LYS A 46 -17.88 5.92 -6.67
C LYS A 46 -18.67 6.59 -5.55
N ARG A 47 -18.59 7.92 -5.42
CA ARG A 47 -19.18 8.69 -4.31
C ARG A 47 -18.88 8.06 -2.95
N PHE A 48 -17.64 7.60 -2.76
CA PHE A 48 -17.21 6.85 -1.58
C PHE A 48 -15.74 7.07 -1.28
N LEU A 49 -15.43 7.55 -0.06
CA LEU A 49 -14.06 7.65 0.45
C LEU A 49 -13.59 6.30 1.03
N GLY A 50 -12.54 5.73 0.43
CA GLY A 50 -11.90 4.51 0.92
C GLY A 50 -11.35 4.66 2.35
N ASN A 51 -11.32 3.55 3.08
CA ASN A 51 -10.80 3.48 4.45
C ASN A 51 -10.17 2.09 4.74
N ASP A 52 -9.76 1.86 5.98
CA ASP A 52 -9.15 0.61 6.44
C ASP A 52 -10.05 -0.64 6.28
N ARG A 53 -11.38 -0.45 6.26
CA ARG A 53 -12.37 -1.52 6.08
C ARG A 53 -12.76 -1.77 4.63
N ILE A 54 -13.01 -0.71 3.85
CA ILE A 54 -13.50 -0.80 2.47
C ILE A 54 -12.57 -0.04 1.54
N THR A 55 -11.94 -0.76 0.61
CA THR A 55 -10.99 -0.20 -0.35
C THR A 55 -11.34 -0.48 -1.80
N PRO A 56 -12.15 0.41 -2.43
CA PRO A 56 -12.45 0.29 -3.86
C PRO A 56 -11.19 0.26 -4.74
N CYS A 57 -10.13 0.99 -4.34
CA CYS A 57 -8.87 1.05 -5.08
C CYS A 57 -8.22 -0.33 -5.28
N THR A 58 -8.32 -1.25 -4.31
CA THR A 58 -7.79 -2.62 -4.46
C THR A 58 -8.48 -3.37 -5.60
N VAL A 59 -9.80 -3.24 -5.70
CA VAL A 59 -10.58 -3.96 -6.72
C VAL A 59 -10.43 -3.30 -8.08
N TRP A 60 -10.66 -1.99 -8.14
CA TRP A 60 -10.77 -1.27 -9.40
C TRP A 60 -9.42 -0.90 -10.01
N LEU A 61 -8.44 -0.48 -9.21
CA LEU A 61 -7.16 0.00 -9.74
C LEU A 61 -6.10 -1.11 -9.80
N LYS A 62 -6.28 -2.22 -9.05
CA LYS A 62 -5.30 -3.32 -9.02
C LYS A 62 -5.85 -4.61 -9.62
N GLN A 63 -6.90 -5.18 -9.01
CA GLN A 63 -7.39 -6.50 -9.42
C GLN A 63 -7.99 -6.50 -10.83
N LYS A 64 -8.84 -5.53 -11.17
CA LYS A 64 -9.50 -5.48 -12.48
C LYS A 64 -8.51 -5.29 -13.64
N PRO A 65 -7.57 -4.34 -13.61
CA PRO A 65 -6.54 -4.20 -14.65
C PRO A 65 -5.71 -5.46 -14.83
N CYS A 66 -5.20 -6.05 -13.74
CA CYS A 66 -4.40 -7.28 -13.82
C CYS A 66 -5.22 -8.45 -14.40
N ARG A 67 -6.47 -8.65 -13.95
CA ARG A 67 -7.33 -9.71 -14.46
C ARG A 67 -7.71 -9.50 -15.93
N LYS A 68 -7.95 -8.26 -16.36
CA LYS A 68 -8.20 -7.94 -17.78
C LYS A 68 -7.01 -8.35 -18.64
N TRP A 69 -5.80 -7.99 -18.22
CA TRP A 69 -4.58 -8.37 -18.92
C TRP A 69 -4.39 -9.88 -18.95
N MET A 70 -4.56 -10.56 -17.81
CA MET A 70 -4.41 -12.01 -17.72
C MET A 70 -5.39 -12.79 -18.61
N LYS A 71 -6.65 -12.35 -18.73
CA LYS A 71 -7.62 -13.01 -19.61
C LYS A 71 -7.18 -13.06 -21.07
N VAL A 72 -6.40 -12.08 -21.50
CA VAL A 72 -5.91 -11.97 -22.89
C VAL A 72 -4.56 -12.66 -23.06
N ASN A 73 -3.68 -12.59 -22.05
CA ASN A 73 -2.26 -12.93 -22.21
C ASN A 73 -1.79 -14.15 -21.40
N ALA A 74 -2.63 -14.69 -20.51
CA ALA A 74 -2.28 -15.79 -19.62
C ALA A 74 -3.30 -16.93 -19.77
N PRO A 75 -3.11 -17.85 -20.75
CA PRO A 75 -3.97 -19.00 -20.95
C PRO A 75 -4.18 -19.80 -19.68
N VAL A 76 -5.43 -20.15 -19.41
CA VAL A 76 -5.81 -20.97 -18.26
C VAL A 76 -5.36 -22.40 -18.52
N GLY A 77 -4.62 -22.99 -17.57
CA GLY A 77 -3.99 -24.31 -17.72
C GLY A 77 -2.47 -24.23 -17.86
N ASP A 78 -2.00 -23.28 -18.67
CA ASP A 78 -0.57 -23.09 -18.95
C ASP A 78 0.08 -21.99 -18.10
N SER A 79 -0.74 -21.22 -17.39
CA SER A 79 -0.27 -20.10 -16.56
C SER A 79 -0.42 -20.38 -15.06
N ILE A 80 0.59 -20.00 -14.28
CA ILE A 80 0.60 -20.03 -12.82
C ILE A 80 0.75 -18.58 -12.30
N VAL A 81 -0.09 -18.20 -11.34
CA VAL A 81 0.02 -16.92 -10.63
C VAL A 81 0.92 -17.11 -9.41
N TYR A 82 2.01 -16.37 -9.34
CA TYR A 82 2.88 -16.34 -8.16
C TYR A 82 2.52 -15.14 -7.29
N ILE A 83 2.25 -15.38 -6.00
CA ILE A 83 1.94 -14.34 -5.02
C ILE A 83 2.97 -14.37 -3.89
N GLY A 84 3.68 -13.26 -3.71
CA GLY A 84 4.64 -13.07 -2.61
C GLY A 84 3.96 -12.57 -1.34
N ILE A 85 3.48 -13.50 -0.50
CA ILE A 85 3.12 -13.24 0.90
C ILE A 85 4.03 -14.06 1.80
N GLU A 86 4.29 -13.58 3.01
CA GLU A 86 5.27 -14.19 3.90
C GLU A 86 4.72 -15.43 4.59
N LYS A 87 5.61 -16.29 5.13
CA LYS A 87 5.22 -17.51 5.85
C LYS A 87 4.62 -17.24 7.24
N THR A 88 4.36 -15.98 7.62
CA THR A 88 3.76 -15.64 8.91
C THR A 88 2.37 -16.27 9.07
N THR A 89 1.95 -16.52 10.31
CA THR A 89 0.61 -17.07 10.61
C THR A 89 -0.52 -16.23 10.00
N ARG A 90 -0.38 -14.89 10.04
CA ARG A 90 -1.36 -13.97 9.45
C ARG A 90 -1.45 -14.12 7.94
N ASP A 91 -0.31 -14.24 7.25
CA ASP A 91 -0.31 -14.33 5.78
C ASP A 91 -0.70 -15.70 5.26
N ARG A 92 -0.27 -16.78 5.94
CA ARG A 92 -0.74 -18.14 5.62
C ARG A 92 -2.26 -18.27 5.69
N ALA A 93 -2.91 -17.64 6.68
CA ALA A 93 -4.36 -17.64 6.79
C ALA A 93 -5.08 -17.01 5.57
N ARG A 94 -4.39 -16.21 4.75
CA ARG A 94 -4.94 -15.56 3.55
C ARG A 94 -4.85 -16.43 2.29
N ILE A 95 -4.01 -17.47 2.28
CA ILE A 95 -3.77 -18.35 1.13
C ILE A 95 -5.06 -18.88 0.50
N PRO A 96 -6.01 -19.48 1.26
CA PRO A 96 -7.21 -20.06 0.65
C PRO A 96 -8.07 -19.00 -0.07
N ALA A 97 -8.22 -17.82 0.54
CA ALA A 97 -8.98 -16.73 -0.05
C ALA A 97 -8.31 -16.17 -1.31
N ILE A 98 -6.99 -16.02 -1.30
CA ILE A 98 -6.22 -15.55 -2.46
C ILE A 98 -6.34 -16.55 -3.61
N ALA A 99 -6.12 -17.85 -3.36
CA ALA A 99 -6.24 -18.90 -4.37
C ALA A 99 -7.64 -18.95 -4.99
N ARG A 100 -8.69 -18.85 -4.16
CA ARG A 100 -10.09 -18.79 -4.63
C ARG A 100 -10.34 -17.57 -5.52
N ASN A 101 -9.84 -16.40 -5.15
CA ASN A 101 -10.07 -15.15 -5.88
C ASN A 101 -9.34 -15.08 -7.22
N TRP A 102 -8.29 -15.89 -7.40
CA TRP A 102 -7.53 -15.99 -8.65
C TRP A 102 -8.00 -17.11 -9.57
N ARG A 103 -9.07 -17.84 -9.23
CA ARG A 103 -9.67 -18.80 -10.19
C ARG A 103 -10.04 -18.10 -11.52
N PRO A 104 -9.86 -18.80 -12.66
CA PRO A 104 -9.49 -20.21 -12.79
C PRO A 104 -7.97 -20.51 -12.80
N TRP A 105 -7.10 -19.51 -12.64
CA TRP A 105 -5.65 -19.75 -12.64
C TRP A 105 -5.18 -20.50 -11.39
N ARG A 106 -4.17 -21.35 -11.56
CA ARG A 106 -3.44 -21.96 -10.44
C ARG A 106 -2.61 -20.88 -9.76
N VAL A 107 -2.53 -20.94 -8.43
CA VAL A 107 -1.76 -19.97 -7.62
C VAL A 107 -0.70 -20.70 -6.82
N GLN A 108 0.50 -20.13 -6.76
CA GLN A 108 1.60 -20.59 -5.91
C GLN A 108 2.11 -19.45 -5.02
N PHE A 109 2.63 -19.82 -3.85
CA PHE A 109 3.11 -18.91 -2.82
C PHE A 109 4.57 -19.26 -2.47
N PRO A 110 5.56 -18.82 -3.28
CA PRO A 110 6.95 -19.23 -3.11
C PRO A 110 7.50 -18.96 -1.71
N LEU A 111 7.16 -17.82 -1.12
CA LEU A 111 7.61 -17.43 0.22
C LEU A 111 6.89 -18.15 1.37
N CYS A 112 5.91 -19.01 1.08
CA CYS A 112 5.25 -19.87 2.06
C CYS A 112 5.57 -21.36 1.88
N ASN A 113 6.56 -21.71 1.06
CA ASN A 113 6.89 -23.11 0.78
C ASN A 113 7.53 -23.82 1.99
N ARG A 114 7.66 -25.16 1.94
CA ARG A 114 8.19 -26.00 3.04
C ARG A 114 9.65 -25.70 3.43
N TRP A 115 10.42 -25.11 2.53
CA TRP A 115 11.85 -24.80 2.68
C TRP A 115 12.10 -23.40 3.26
N MET A 116 11.07 -22.55 3.31
CA MET A 116 11.17 -21.22 3.91
C MET A 116 11.20 -21.34 5.45
N PRO A 117 12.10 -20.63 6.15
CA PRO A 117 12.16 -20.65 7.60
C PRO A 117 10.90 -20.06 8.25
N GLU A 118 10.62 -20.45 9.50
CA GLU A 118 9.62 -19.79 10.33
C GLU A 118 10.28 -18.57 11.00
N LEU A 119 10.12 -17.39 10.39
CA LEU A 119 10.65 -16.13 10.91
C LEU A 119 9.52 -15.25 11.44
N SER A 120 9.87 -14.35 12.36
CA SER A 120 9.01 -13.20 12.64
C SER A 120 8.86 -12.33 11.38
N LYS A 121 7.86 -11.44 11.39
CA LYS A 121 7.63 -10.53 10.27
C LYS A 121 8.84 -9.61 10.05
N GLU A 122 9.44 -9.15 11.14
CA GLU A 122 10.58 -8.24 11.14
C GLU A 122 11.82 -8.94 10.57
N GLU A 123 12.11 -10.17 11.00
CA GLU A 123 13.22 -10.98 10.47
C GLU A 123 13.02 -11.32 8.99
N SER A 124 11.80 -11.76 8.61
CA SER A 124 11.49 -12.07 7.22
C SER A 124 11.66 -10.84 6.32
N LYS A 125 11.20 -9.66 6.78
CA LYS A 125 11.35 -8.40 6.06
C LYS A 125 12.82 -7.99 5.93
N ALA A 126 13.60 -8.10 7.00
CA ALA A 126 15.03 -7.80 6.98
C ALA A 126 15.77 -8.71 5.99
N GLN A 127 15.54 -10.02 6.07
CA GLN A 127 16.14 -11.00 5.16
C GLN A 127 15.82 -10.70 3.68
N LEU A 128 14.57 -10.34 3.36
CA LEU A 128 14.18 -9.99 2.00
C LEU A 128 14.82 -8.68 1.51
N MET A 129 15.02 -7.70 2.40
CA MET A 129 15.74 -6.47 2.08
C MET A 129 17.22 -6.74 1.82
N ASP A 130 17.86 -7.56 2.64
CA ASP A 130 19.27 -7.91 2.48
C ASP A 130 19.48 -8.74 1.21
N LEU A 131 18.56 -9.66 0.90
CA LEU A 131 18.57 -10.40 -0.36
C LEU A 131 18.44 -9.47 -1.57
N SER A 132 17.56 -8.47 -1.52
CA SER A 132 17.44 -7.45 -2.57
C SER A 132 18.79 -6.75 -2.80
N ARG A 133 19.45 -6.31 -1.73
CA ARG A 133 20.76 -5.63 -1.80
C ARG A 133 21.87 -6.56 -2.27
N TRP A 134 21.84 -7.83 -1.89
CA TRP A 134 22.78 -8.85 -2.36
C TRP A 134 22.74 -8.98 -3.90
N TYR A 135 21.57 -8.81 -4.50
CA TYR A 135 21.42 -8.76 -5.97
C TYR A 135 21.67 -7.36 -6.57
N GLY A 136 22.17 -6.41 -5.80
CA GLY A 136 22.42 -5.04 -6.25
C GLY A 136 21.16 -4.19 -6.44
N ILE A 137 20.03 -4.60 -5.85
CA ILE A 137 18.76 -3.86 -5.94
C ILE A 137 18.48 -3.20 -4.59
N GLU A 138 18.47 -1.86 -4.56
CA GLU A 138 18.12 -1.14 -3.34
C GLU A 138 16.59 -1.19 -3.10
N PRO A 139 16.13 -1.60 -1.90
CA PRO A 139 14.73 -1.55 -1.53
C PRO A 139 14.08 -0.16 -1.72
N PRO A 140 12.76 -0.09 -1.94
CA PRO A 140 12.08 1.19 -2.11
C PRO A 140 12.30 2.18 -0.95
N ARG A 141 12.55 3.45 -1.28
CA ARG A 141 12.92 4.52 -0.32
C ARG A 141 11.93 4.71 0.83
N LEU A 142 10.65 4.37 0.63
CA LEU A 142 9.66 4.47 1.71
C LEU A 142 10.04 3.61 2.92
N TYR A 143 10.72 2.48 2.73
CA TYR A 143 11.21 1.67 3.85
C TYR A 143 12.27 2.43 4.67
N ALA A 144 13.20 3.13 4.01
CA ALA A 144 14.20 3.98 4.68
C ALA A 144 13.57 5.17 5.42
N LEU A 145 12.41 5.66 4.95
CA LEU A 145 11.62 6.69 5.64
C LEU A 145 10.80 6.14 6.82
N GLY A 146 10.87 4.84 7.12
CA GLY A 146 10.17 4.22 8.24
C GLY A 146 8.77 3.71 7.93
N TYR A 147 8.38 3.62 6.65
CA TYR A 147 7.10 3.03 6.27
C TYR A 147 7.13 1.50 6.38
N GLU A 148 6.03 0.92 6.85
CA GLU A 148 5.86 -0.52 6.91
C GLU A 148 5.75 -1.17 5.51
N HIS A 149 5.27 -0.41 4.53
CA HIS A 149 5.00 -0.88 3.18
C HIS A 149 5.17 0.23 2.14
N ASN A 150 5.54 -0.14 0.91
CA ASN A 150 5.70 0.79 -0.21
C ASN A 150 4.38 1.06 -0.98
N ASN A 151 3.27 1.28 -0.27
CA ASN A 151 1.95 1.45 -0.89
C ASN A 151 1.62 2.94 -1.12
N CYS A 152 1.16 3.29 -2.33
CA CYS A 152 0.46 4.55 -2.62
C CYS A 152 1.27 5.79 -2.21
N GLY A 153 2.60 5.75 -2.41
CA GLY A 153 3.47 6.87 -2.05
C GLY A 153 3.42 7.26 -0.56
N GLY A 154 3.02 6.33 0.34
CA GLY A 154 2.83 6.60 1.76
C GLY A 154 1.43 7.09 2.15
N THR A 155 0.54 7.35 1.18
CA THR A 155 -0.81 7.93 1.39
C THR A 155 -1.94 6.92 1.31
N CYS A 156 -1.65 5.63 1.53
CA CYS A 156 -2.66 4.58 1.47
C CYS A 156 -3.83 4.85 2.44
N VAL A 157 -5.06 4.86 1.96
CA VAL A 157 -6.27 5.09 2.78
C VAL A 157 -6.56 4.00 3.82
N ARG A 158 -5.83 2.88 3.77
CA ARG A 158 -5.88 1.83 4.82
C ARG A 158 -4.93 2.10 5.98
N ALA A 159 -4.08 3.11 5.85
CA ALA A 159 -3.08 3.42 6.84
C ALA A 159 -3.73 4.03 8.08
N GLY A 160 -3.24 3.62 9.25
CA GLY A 160 -3.66 4.19 10.53
C GLY A 160 -3.02 5.55 10.82
N GLN A 161 -3.44 6.16 11.92
CA GLN A 161 -2.99 7.49 12.34
C GLN A 161 -1.46 7.61 12.45
N LYS A 162 -0.74 6.55 12.89
CA LYS A 162 0.72 6.53 13.01
C LYS A 162 1.42 6.81 11.66
N GLN A 163 0.99 6.15 10.59
CA GLN A 163 1.60 6.36 9.27
C GLN A 163 1.20 7.71 8.67
N TRP A 164 -0.02 8.19 8.91
CA TRP A 164 -0.41 9.53 8.44
C TRP A 164 0.40 10.64 9.13
N LYS A 165 0.71 10.49 10.43
CA LYS A 165 1.67 11.36 11.12
C LYS A 165 3.07 11.27 10.52
N LEU A 166 3.57 10.05 10.27
CA LEU A 166 4.84 9.86 9.56
C LEU A 166 4.85 10.55 8.18
N THR A 167 3.73 10.51 7.47
CA THR A 167 3.58 11.17 6.16
C THR A 167 3.57 12.68 6.28
N LEU A 168 2.92 13.23 7.31
CA LEU A 168 3.01 14.65 7.62
C LEU A 168 4.46 15.07 7.89
N ASP A 169 5.21 14.28 8.67
CA ASP A 169 6.59 14.60 9.05
C ASP A 169 7.60 14.43 7.91
N LYS A 170 7.45 13.39 7.09
CA LYS A 170 8.46 12.99 6.09
C LYS A 170 8.12 13.38 4.66
N LEU A 171 6.83 13.54 4.34
CA LEU A 171 6.32 13.81 3.00
C LEU A 171 5.17 14.85 3.06
N PRO A 172 5.41 16.05 3.61
CA PRO A 172 4.37 17.03 3.93
C PRO A 172 3.53 17.45 2.71
N GLU A 173 4.13 17.53 1.53
CA GLU A 173 3.40 17.87 0.29
C GLU A 173 2.36 16.80 -0.08
N ARG A 174 2.70 15.52 0.10
CA ARG A 174 1.76 14.40 -0.14
C ARG A 174 0.66 14.37 0.91
N PHE A 175 0.99 14.70 2.15
CA PHE A 175 -0.01 14.86 3.20
C PHE A 175 -0.98 15.99 2.85
N ALA A 176 -0.47 17.16 2.44
CA ALA A 176 -1.27 18.32 2.08
C ALA A 176 -2.21 18.04 0.89
N GLU A 177 -1.73 17.31 -0.13
CA GLU A 177 -2.59 16.88 -1.23
C GLU A 177 -3.68 15.92 -0.78
N ALA A 178 -3.35 14.91 0.05
CA ALA A 178 -4.35 14.02 0.61
C ALA A 178 -5.39 14.75 1.49
N GLU A 179 -4.96 15.75 2.26
CA GLU A 179 -5.84 16.60 3.06
C GLU A 179 -6.82 17.39 2.17
N ARG A 180 -6.34 17.99 1.07
CA ARG A 180 -7.18 18.69 0.09
C ARG A 180 -8.20 17.75 -0.57
N GLN A 181 -7.76 16.55 -0.96
CA GLN A 181 -8.64 15.57 -1.59
C GLN A 181 -9.70 15.04 -0.62
N GLU A 182 -9.33 14.77 0.64
CA GLU A 182 -10.29 14.40 1.69
C GLU A 182 -11.30 15.54 1.93
N ALA A 183 -10.85 16.79 2.02
CA ALA A 183 -11.72 17.95 2.19
C ALA A 183 -12.73 18.09 1.02
N SER A 184 -12.25 17.97 -0.22
CA SER A 184 -13.12 18.02 -1.40
C SER A 184 -14.16 16.89 -1.43
N LEU A 185 -13.78 15.68 -1.02
CA LEU A 185 -14.73 14.56 -0.91
C LEU A 185 -15.74 14.76 0.23
N ARG A 186 -15.35 15.42 1.32
CA ARG A 186 -16.26 15.79 2.41
C ARG A 186 -17.29 16.82 2.00
N GLU A 187 -16.90 17.82 1.22
CA GLU A 187 -17.84 18.78 0.62
C GLU A 187 -18.88 18.07 -0.26
N LEU A 188 -18.47 17.04 -0.99
CA LEU A 188 -19.36 16.28 -1.89
C LEU A 188 -20.24 15.24 -1.17
N LEU A 189 -19.73 14.59 -0.12
CA LEU A 189 -20.31 13.37 0.47
C LEU A 189 -20.75 13.54 1.93
N GLY A 190 -20.50 14.69 2.56
CA GLY A 190 -20.78 14.93 3.97
C GLY A 190 -19.64 14.44 4.89
N ASP A 191 -19.99 13.96 6.09
CA ASP A 191 -19.00 13.59 7.11
C ASP A 191 -18.30 12.25 6.84
N VAL A 192 -17.46 12.22 5.80
CA VAL A 192 -16.60 11.08 5.45
C VAL A 192 -15.15 11.35 5.84
N THR A 193 -14.45 10.36 6.37
CA THR A 193 -13.02 10.47 6.71
C THR A 193 -12.27 9.18 6.42
N ILE A 194 -10.97 9.31 6.14
CA ILE A 194 -10.04 8.17 6.03
C ILE A 194 -9.86 7.56 7.42
N LEU A 195 -9.67 8.41 8.43
CA LEU A 195 -9.35 8.01 9.79
C LEU A 195 -10.55 8.13 10.72
N ARG A 196 -10.55 7.29 11.75
CA ARG A 196 -11.45 7.40 12.90
C ARG A 196 -10.64 7.38 14.18
N GLU A 197 -11.23 7.92 15.24
CA GLU A 197 -10.73 7.79 16.61
C GLU A 197 -11.80 7.13 17.48
N ARG A 198 -11.38 6.39 18.52
CA ARG A 198 -12.29 5.86 19.53
C ARG A 198 -12.15 6.65 20.82
N ARG A 199 -13.26 7.06 21.41
CA ARG A 199 -13.31 7.70 22.74
C ARG A 199 -14.40 7.01 23.54
N GLN A 200 -14.05 6.45 24.69
CA GLN A 200 -14.98 5.70 25.55
C GLN A 200 -15.82 4.68 24.76
N GLY A 201 -15.18 3.94 23.84
CA GLY A 201 -15.84 2.93 23.00
C GLY A 201 -16.58 3.47 21.76
N VAL A 202 -16.84 4.78 21.67
CA VAL A 202 -17.55 5.41 20.54
C VAL A 202 -16.57 5.87 19.47
N ALA A 203 -16.89 5.58 18.20
CA ALA A 203 -16.06 5.95 17.06
C ALA A 203 -16.45 7.31 16.48
N TYR A 204 -15.48 8.21 16.34
CA TYR A 204 -15.64 9.56 15.79
C TYR A 204 -14.83 9.73 14.52
N SER A 205 -15.35 10.53 13.59
CA SER A 205 -14.66 10.96 12.38
C SER A 205 -13.41 11.78 12.74
N LEU A 206 -12.28 11.45 12.12
CA LEU A 206 -11.01 12.16 12.29
C LEU A 206 -10.49 12.57 10.91
N PRO A 207 -10.83 13.79 10.41
CA PRO A 207 -10.27 14.26 9.16
C PRO A 207 -8.77 14.56 9.32
N LEU A 208 -8.02 14.48 8.23
CA LEU A 208 -6.58 14.76 8.17
C LEU A 208 -6.26 16.17 8.70
N SER A 209 -7.11 17.17 8.43
CA SER A 209 -6.97 18.52 8.99
C SER A 209 -7.04 18.58 10.51
N ARG A 210 -7.79 17.66 11.14
CA ARG A 210 -7.83 17.53 12.60
C ARG A 210 -6.64 16.72 13.12
N LEU A 211 -6.19 15.69 12.40
CA LEU A 211 -4.96 14.96 12.73
C LEU A 211 -3.75 15.91 12.73
N ARG A 212 -3.59 16.70 11.66
CA ARG A 212 -2.49 17.64 11.47
C ARG A 212 -2.40 18.66 12.60
N ARG A 213 -3.48 19.40 12.86
CA ARG A 213 -3.53 20.39 13.96
C ARG A 213 -3.14 19.79 15.31
N ARG A 214 -3.57 18.57 15.61
CA ARG A 214 -3.21 17.89 16.87
C ARG A 214 -1.75 17.48 16.91
N HIS A 215 -1.20 17.00 15.79
CA HIS A 215 0.19 16.59 15.70
C HIS A 215 1.13 17.78 15.82
N GLU A 216 0.86 18.86 15.07
CA GLU A 216 1.61 20.12 15.15
C GLU A 216 1.57 20.73 16.57
N ALA A 217 0.39 20.76 17.21
CA ALA A 217 0.27 21.23 18.59
C ALA A 217 1.06 20.38 19.59
N ALA A 218 1.05 19.05 19.42
CA ALA A 218 1.82 18.15 20.27
C ALA A 218 3.34 18.35 20.10
N VAL A 219 3.81 18.50 18.86
CA VAL A 219 5.21 18.79 18.56
C VAL A 219 5.64 20.13 19.16
N ALA A 220 4.84 21.18 19.01
CA ALA A 220 5.11 22.49 19.58
C ALA A 220 5.19 22.46 21.11
N PHE A 221 4.28 21.71 21.76
CA PHE A 221 4.31 21.54 23.22
C PHE A 221 5.57 20.80 23.69
N THR A 222 5.98 19.74 23.00
CA THR A 222 7.21 19.00 23.33
C THR A 222 8.46 19.86 23.14
N ALA A 223 8.54 20.66 22.08
CA ALA A 223 9.65 21.58 21.84
C ALA A 223 9.77 22.65 22.95
N ALA A 224 8.64 23.27 23.32
CA ALA A 224 8.61 24.27 24.39
C ALA A 224 9.06 23.69 25.75
N ALA A 225 8.68 22.45 26.07
CA ALA A 225 9.08 21.80 27.31
C ALA A 225 10.61 21.53 27.38
N GLN A 226 11.23 21.22 26.23
CA GLN A 226 12.67 20.96 26.12
C GLN A 226 13.51 22.25 26.24
N GLU A 227 12.97 23.41 25.85
CA GLU A 227 13.65 24.71 25.99
C GLU A 227 13.61 25.25 27.43
N THR A 228 12.68 24.75 28.25
CA THR A 228 12.50 25.17 29.65
C THR A 228 13.16 24.25 30.68
N SER A 229 13.85 23.19 30.23
CA SER A 229 14.58 22.21 31.07
C SER A 229 16.10 22.36 30.88
#